data_AF-A0A256XC68-F1
#
_entry.id   AF-A0A256XC68-F1
#
_cell.length_a   1.000
_cell.length_b   1.000
_cell.length_c   1.000
_cell.angle_alpha   90.00
_cell.angle_beta   90.00
_cell.angle_gamma   90.00
#
_symmetry.space_group_name_H-M   'P 1'
#
loop_
_entity.id
_entity.type
_entity.pdbx_description
1 polymer ?
#
loop_
_entity_poly.entity_id
_entity_poly.type
_entity_poly.pdbx_seq_one_letter_code
_entity_poly.pdbx_strand_id
1 'polypeptide(L)'
;YDIKPGDVETIAKAQLVLYHGFEPWINSLVEASGTKAHVVKIGGPWNTPDYLKEKYEAVANCLQEYLGIDVSSRLEKCLAAIDKTANELKAEAAEIEADKVNVVCMTWVKGFVSWLGFNVVADYGPPEKLSTAQVDELIQKSRDGGAILVIDNLQSGTRFGEYLSSELGLVHVVLTNFPYTEPELVNCTMVMERNAKALFDAVSTYKHGAAAVKLESELSLWKTISFALVAIALIEGFAIAFLWRKLGK
;
A
#
# COMPACT_ATOMS: atom_id res chain seq x y z
N TYR A 1 -12.12 -2.57 20.01
CA TYR A 1 -11.75 -1.64 21.08
C TYR A 1 -12.68 -1.94 22.24
N ASP A 2 -12.11 -2.14 23.41
CA ASP A 2 -12.88 -2.52 24.59
C ASP A 2 -13.05 -1.30 25.48
N ILE A 3 -14.31 -0.92 25.72
CA ILE A 3 -14.68 0.23 26.53
C ILE A 3 -14.22 0.01 27.98
N LYS A 4 -13.59 1.05 28.56
CA LYS A 4 -13.15 1.07 29.96
C LYS A 4 -13.92 2.14 30.74
N PRO A 5 -14.05 1.99 32.08
CA PRO A 5 -14.66 3.02 32.91
C PRO A 5 -14.05 4.41 32.74
N GLY A 6 -12.73 4.50 32.52
CA GLY A 6 -12.04 5.77 32.28
C GLY A 6 -12.47 6.49 30.99
N ASP A 7 -12.96 5.75 29.98
CA ASP A 7 -13.46 6.35 28.73
C ASP A 7 -14.80 7.06 28.96
N VAL A 8 -15.68 6.45 29.78
CA VAL A 8 -16.94 7.06 30.22
C VAL A 8 -16.67 8.35 30.99
N GLU A 9 -15.70 8.33 31.91
CA GLU A 9 -15.31 9.50 32.69
C GLU A 9 -14.74 10.62 31.79
N THR A 10 -13.95 10.26 30.79
CA THR A 10 -13.38 11.21 29.84
C THR A 10 -14.48 11.90 29.01
N ILE A 11 -15.44 11.13 28.51
CA ILE A 11 -16.57 11.68 27.73
C ILE A 11 -17.50 12.52 28.63
N ALA A 12 -17.71 12.13 29.89
CA ALA A 12 -18.51 12.90 30.84
C ALA A 12 -17.92 14.30 31.11
N LYS A 13 -16.59 14.44 31.04
CA LYS A 13 -15.85 15.70 31.26
C LYS A 13 -15.63 16.52 29.99
N ALA A 14 -15.89 15.95 28.82
CA ALA A 14 -15.67 16.63 27.55
C ALA A 14 -16.67 17.78 27.33
N GLN A 15 -16.26 18.78 26.54
CA GLN A 15 -17.16 19.83 26.03
C GLN A 15 -17.61 19.56 24.59
N LEU A 16 -16.78 18.84 23.84
CA LEU A 16 -17.01 18.44 22.46
C LEU A 16 -16.45 17.02 22.26
N VAL A 17 -17.22 16.16 21.62
CA VAL A 17 -16.85 14.79 21.24
C VAL A 17 -16.96 14.69 19.73
N LEU A 18 -15.83 14.46 19.06
CA LEU A 18 -15.78 14.20 17.62
C LEU A 18 -15.61 12.71 17.41
N TYR A 19 -16.39 12.13 16.50
CA TYR A 19 -16.33 10.70 16.20
C TYR A 19 -16.52 10.42 14.71
N HIS A 20 -16.00 9.30 14.23
CA HIS A 20 -16.00 9.00 12.80
C HIS A 20 -17.31 8.35 12.32
N GLY A 21 -17.95 7.59 13.21
CA GLY A 21 -19.17 6.84 12.98
C GLY A 21 -18.97 5.39 12.58
N PHE A 22 -17.73 4.89 12.54
CA PHE A 22 -17.49 3.43 12.47
C PHE A 22 -17.37 2.81 13.87
N GLU A 23 -17.37 3.62 14.92
CA GLU A 23 -17.26 3.24 16.32
C GLU A 23 -18.65 2.90 16.89
N PRO A 24 -19.12 1.62 16.84
CA PRO A 24 -20.46 1.28 17.32
C PRO A 24 -20.64 1.56 18.82
N TRP A 25 -19.54 1.66 19.57
CA TRP A 25 -19.52 1.89 21.00
C TRP A 25 -19.79 3.35 21.40
N ILE A 26 -19.70 4.32 20.48
CA ILE A 26 -19.76 5.75 20.86
C ILE A 26 -21.10 6.14 21.47
N ASN A 27 -22.22 5.58 20.95
CA ASN A 27 -23.55 5.88 21.45
C ASN A 27 -23.73 5.42 22.90
N SER A 28 -23.29 4.19 23.20
CA SER A 28 -23.34 3.64 24.56
C SER A 28 -22.46 4.44 25.52
N LEU A 29 -21.30 4.92 25.07
CA LEU A 29 -20.44 5.79 25.88
C LEU A 29 -21.09 7.13 26.18
N VAL A 30 -21.68 7.79 25.18
CA VAL A 30 -22.38 9.06 25.35
C VAL A 30 -23.55 8.89 26.32
N GLU A 31 -24.36 7.86 26.15
CA GLU A 31 -25.47 7.55 27.06
C GLU A 31 -24.99 7.27 28.49
N ALA A 32 -24.02 6.38 28.66
CA ALA A 32 -23.51 6.00 29.98
C ALA A 32 -22.81 7.16 30.71
N SER A 33 -22.18 8.07 29.97
CA SER A 33 -21.49 9.23 30.54
C SER A 33 -22.42 10.32 31.05
N GLY A 34 -23.68 10.36 30.58
CA GLY A 34 -24.59 11.48 30.82
C GLY A 34 -24.02 12.82 30.38
N THR A 35 -23.09 12.82 29.41
CA THR A 35 -22.37 14.02 28.99
C THR A 35 -23.31 15.08 28.43
N LYS A 36 -22.95 16.34 28.66
CA LYS A 36 -23.59 17.51 28.04
C LYS A 36 -22.78 18.06 26.88
N ALA A 37 -21.72 17.36 26.47
CA ALA A 37 -20.88 17.74 25.35
C ALA A 37 -21.68 17.80 24.04
N HIS A 38 -21.24 18.64 23.12
CA HIS A 38 -21.64 18.53 21.73
C HIS A 38 -21.04 17.24 21.15
N VAL A 39 -21.86 16.38 20.54
CA VAL A 39 -21.41 15.11 19.95
C VAL A 39 -21.59 15.20 18.44
N VAL A 40 -20.48 15.29 17.71
CA VAL A 40 -20.48 15.61 16.28
C VAL A 40 -19.79 14.52 15.48
N LYS A 41 -20.48 14.04 14.44
CA LYS A 41 -19.94 13.05 13.52
C LYS A 41 -19.10 13.73 12.45
N ILE A 42 -17.82 13.37 12.36
CA ILE A 42 -16.91 13.72 11.28
C ILE A 42 -16.50 12.43 10.57
N GLY A 43 -17.37 11.96 9.66
CA GLY A 43 -17.18 10.69 8.96
C GLY A 43 -16.63 10.84 7.53
N GLY A 44 -16.56 9.72 6.81
CA GLY A 44 -16.04 9.63 5.44
C GLY A 44 -14.54 9.32 5.39
N PRO A 45 -13.97 9.02 4.23
CA PRO A 45 -12.54 8.70 4.10
C PRO A 45 -11.65 9.87 4.56
N TRP A 46 -10.38 9.57 4.88
CA TRP A 46 -9.35 10.55 5.25
C TRP A 46 -7.98 10.23 4.64
N ASN A 47 -7.89 9.16 3.84
CA ASN A 47 -6.63 8.59 3.38
C ASN A 47 -6.11 9.19 2.06
N THR A 48 -6.79 10.18 1.49
CA THR A 48 -6.29 10.97 0.35
C THR A 48 -6.18 12.44 0.75
N PRO A 49 -5.36 13.27 0.05
CA PRO A 49 -5.17 14.67 0.43
C PRO A 49 -6.46 15.46 0.54
N ASP A 50 -7.37 15.35 -0.44
CA ASP A 50 -8.61 16.12 -0.45
C ASP A 50 -9.53 15.71 0.72
N TYR A 51 -9.69 14.41 0.91
CA TYR A 51 -10.47 13.90 2.03
C TYR A 51 -9.85 14.23 3.38
N LEU A 52 -8.52 14.28 3.49
CA LEU A 52 -7.83 14.69 4.71
C LEU A 52 -8.08 16.18 4.99
N LYS A 53 -7.97 17.05 3.98
CA LYS A 53 -8.27 18.48 4.10
C LYS A 53 -9.70 18.72 4.58
N GLU A 54 -10.68 18.01 4.02
CA GLU A 54 -12.07 18.07 4.48
C GLU A 54 -12.22 17.73 5.98
N LYS A 55 -11.47 16.75 6.49
CA LYS A 55 -11.50 16.41 7.93
C LYS A 55 -10.89 17.52 8.77
N TYR A 56 -9.77 18.10 8.34
CA TYR A 56 -9.14 19.21 9.04
C TYR A 56 -10.05 20.43 9.11
N GLU A 57 -10.72 20.77 8.01
CA GLU A 57 -11.69 21.86 7.94
C GLU A 57 -12.91 21.58 8.83
N ALA A 58 -13.48 20.37 8.77
CA ALA A 58 -14.61 19.98 9.62
C ALA A 58 -14.27 20.07 11.11
N VAL A 59 -13.07 19.61 11.51
CA VAL A 59 -12.60 19.72 12.90
C VAL A 59 -12.42 21.17 13.29
N ALA A 60 -11.78 22.00 12.46
CA ALA A 60 -11.58 23.42 12.73
C ALA A 60 -12.92 24.17 12.91
N ASN A 61 -13.90 23.88 12.04
CA ASN A 61 -15.24 24.45 12.14
C ASN A 61 -15.93 24.04 13.44
N CYS A 62 -15.84 22.77 13.85
CA CYS A 62 -16.42 22.32 15.12
C CYS A 62 -15.77 22.99 16.33
N LEU A 63 -14.44 23.18 16.32
CA LEU A 63 -13.74 23.87 17.40
C LEU A 63 -14.18 25.33 17.52
N GLN A 64 -14.34 26.02 16.39
CA GLN A 64 -14.81 27.40 16.37
C GLN A 64 -16.29 27.50 16.80
N GLU A 65 -17.16 26.65 16.26
CA GLU A 65 -18.62 26.70 16.49
C GLU A 65 -18.98 26.36 17.93
N TYR A 66 -18.44 25.25 18.47
CA TYR A 66 -18.88 24.72 19.76
C TYR A 66 -18.03 25.20 20.94
N LEU A 67 -16.77 25.58 20.71
CA LEU A 67 -15.85 25.98 21.78
C LEU A 67 -15.36 27.43 21.64
N GLY A 68 -15.65 28.11 20.52
CA GLY A 68 -15.13 29.46 20.25
C GLY A 68 -13.61 29.50 20.04
N ILE A 69 -12.98 28.37 19.73
CA ILE A 69 -11.53 28.25 19.56
C ILE A 69 -11.17 28.46 18.08
N ASP A 70 -10.56 29.60 17.79
CA ASP A 70 -10.05 29.89 16.45
C ASP A 70 -8.71 29.17 16.21
N VAL A 71 -8.70 28.28 15.21
CA VAL A 71 -7.52 27.55 14.75
C VAL A 71 -7.17 27.83 13.28
N SER A 72 -7.74 28.88 12.67
CA SER A 72 -7.55 29.25 11.25
C SER A 72 -6.08 29.24 10.80
N SER A 73 -5.21 29.95 11.51
CA SER A 73 -3.77 30.00 11.19
C SER A 73 -3.06 28.64 11.28
N ARG A 74 -3.54 27.72 12.13
CA ARG A 74 -3.00 26.35 12.23
C ARG A 74 -3.56 25.48 11.11
N LEU A 75 -4.84 25.63 10.79
CA LEU A 75 -5.49 24.95 9.68
C LEU A 75 -4.77 25.28 8.37
N GLU A 76 -4.55 26.56 8.07
CA GLU A 76 -3.83 26.99 6.85
C GLU A 76 -2.47 26.31 6.70
N LYS A 77 -1.70 26.22 7.79
CA LYS A 77 -0.41 25.51 7.79
C LYS A 77 -0.56 24.02 7.50
N CYS A 78 -1.58 23.38 8.08
CA CYS A 78 -1.86 21.96 7.84
C CYS A 78 -2.29 21.71 6.39
N LEU A 79 -3.19 22.53 5.83
CA LEU A 79 -3.64 22.40 4.44
C LEU A 79 -2.47 22.58 3.46
N ALA A 80 -1.62 23.60 3.69
CA ALA A 80 -0.43 23.81 2.86
C ALA A 80 0.56 22.65 2.94
N ALA A 81 0.74 22.04 4.12
CA ALA A 81 1.58 20.86 4.27
C ALA A 81 1.00 19.65 3.51
N ILE A 82 -0.32 19.44 3.56
CA ILE A 82 -0.99 18.38 2.81
C ILE A 82 -0.80 18.57 1.30
N ASP A 83 -1.02 19.78 0.79
CA ASP A 83 -0.85 20.06 -0.64
C ASP A 83 0.61 19.90 -1.09
N LYS A 84 1.57 20.32 -0.26
CA LYS A 84 2.99 20.14 -0.53
C LYS A 84 3.34 18.64 -0.63
N THR A 85 3.02 17.85 0.41
CA THR A 85 3.26 16.40 0.42
C THR A 85 2.55 15.73 -0.76
N ALA A 86 1.31 16.12 -1.06
CA ALA A 86 0.56 15.56 -2.18
C ALA A 86 1.27 15.75 -3.54
N ASN A 87 1.80 16.95 -3.79
CA ASN A 87 2.52 17.27 -5.01
C ASN A 87 3.84 16.49 -5.12
N GLU A 88 4.61 16.39 -4.03
CA GLU A 88 5.85 15.63 -3.97
C GLU A 88 5.60 14.15 -4.28
N LEU A 89 4.62 13.54 -3.60
CA LEU A 89 4.28 12.12 -3.81
C LEU A 89 3.74 11.83 -5.21
N LYS A 90 3.00 12.77 -5.82
CA LYS A 90 2.54 12.63 -7.20
C LYS A 90 3.69 12.69 -8.21
N ALA A 91 4.69 13.53 -7.97
CA ALA A 91 5.88 13.59 -8.81
C ALA A 91 6.67 12.28 -8.73
N GLU A 92 6.93 11.79 -7.51
CA GLU A 92 7.64 10.51 -7.29
C GLU A 92 6.88 9.31 -7.91
N ALA A 93 5.56 9.28 -7.78
CA ALA A 93 4.73 8.24 -8.39
C ALA A 93 4.83 8.24 -9.93
N ALA A 94 4.95 9.41 -10.55
CA ALA A 94 5.14 9.53 -11.99
C ALA A 94 6.53 9.03 -12.44
N GLU A 95 7.58 9.30 -11.66
CA GLU A 95 8.95 8.84 -11.96
C GLU A 95 9.06 7.30 -12.02
N ILE A 96 8.29 6.60 -11.20
CA ILE A 96 8.27 5.13 -11.19
C ILE A 96 7.24 4.53 -12.16
N GLU A 97 6.49 5.35 -12.88
CA GLU A 97 5.37 4.98 -13.75
C GLU A 97 4.31 4.16 -12.98
N ALA A 98 3.85 4.68 -11.82
CA ALA A 98 2.90 3.99 -10.96
C ALA A 98 1.61 3.60 -11.69
N ASP A 99 1.19 4.36 -12.71
CA ASP A 99 0.05 4.09 -13.59
C ASP A 99 0.16 2.79 -14.40
N LYS A 100 1.38 2.27 -14.57
CA LYS A 100 1.64 0.97 -15.23
C LYS A 100 1.78 -0.18 -14.24
N VAL A 101 1.67 0.09 -12.94
CA VAL A 101 1.83 -0.91 -11.90
C VAL A 101 0.48 -1.43 -11.45
N ASN A 102 0.23 -2.70 -11.76
CA ASN A 102 -0.96 -3.42 -11.33
C ASN A 102 -0.78 -3.98 -9.92
N VAL A 103 -1.78 -3.79 -9.06
CA VAL A 103 -1.72 -4.20 -7.66
C VAL A 103 -3.04 -4.81 -7.21
N VAL A 104 -2.98 -5.67 -6.20
CA VAL A 104 -4.13 -6.10 -5.41
C VAL A 104 -3.99 -5.56 -3.99
N CYS A 105 -5.05 -5.00 -3.42
CA CYS A 105 -4.97 -4.38 -2.11
C CYS A 105 -6.19 -4.60 -1.23
N MET A 106 -6.04 -4.44 0.07
CA MET A 106 -7.19 -4.40 0.96
C MET A 106 -8.03 -3.12 0.72
N THR A 107 -9.35 -3.22 0.78
CA THR A 107 -10.28 -2.11 0.44
C THR A 107 -10.00 -0.83 1.22
N TRP A 108 -9.53 -0.92 2.47
CA TRP A 108 -9.26 0.23 3.35
C TRP A 108 -8.12 1.14 2.89
N VAL A 109 -7.22 0.65 2.04
CA VAL A 109 -6.07 1.41 1.51
C VAL A 109 -6.21 1.73 0.02
N LYS A 110 -7.21 1.14 -0.65
CA LYS A 110 -7.50 1.33 -2.08
C LYS A 110 -7.56 2.79 -2.50
N GLY A 111 -8.20 3.64 -1.69
CA GLY A 111 -8.34 5.06 -1.99
C GLY A 111 -6.99 5.76 -2.15
N PHE A 112 -6.07 5.54 -1.21
CA PHE A 112 -4.72 6.11 -1.25
C PHE A 112 -3.89 5.51 -2.40
N VAL A 113 -3.93 4.19 -2.57
CA VAL A 113 -3.19 3.47 -3.64
C VAL A 113 -3.63 3.95 -5.02
N SER A 114 -4.93 4.06 -5.26
CA SER A 114 -5.48 4.59 -6.52
C SER A 114 -5.16 6.07 -6.70
N TRP A 115 -5.21 6.86 -5.63
CA TRP A 115 -4.84 8.27 -5.67
C TRP A 115 -3.37 8.46 -6.06
N LEU A 116 -2.44 7.64 -5.59
CA LEU A 116 -1.04 7.70 -6.03
C LEU A 116 -0.86 7.40 -7.52
N GLY A 117 -1.77 6.62 -8.11
CA GLY A 117 -1.80 6.32 -9.54
C GLY A 117 -1.71 4.83 -9.87
N PHE A 118 -1.52 3.96 -8.88
CA PHE A 118 -1.48 2.51 -9.10
C PHE A 118 -2.79 1.96 -9.67
N ASN A 119 -2.69 0.96 -10.55
CA ASN A 119 -3.85 0.28 -11.08
C ASN A 119 -4.28 -0.86 -10.16
N VAL A 120 -5.36 -0.65 -9.39
CA VAL A 120 -5.91 -1.67 -8.50
C VAL A 120 -6.76 -2.66 -9.29
N VAL A 121 -6.20 -3.81 -9.65
CA VAL A 121 -6.88 -4.84 -10.47
C VAL A 121 -7.89 -5.67 -9.67
N ALA A 122 -7.68 -5.77 -8.36
CA ALA A 122 -8.61 -6.37 -7.43
C ALA A 122 -8.45 -5.77 -6.03
N ASP A 123 -9.51 -5.82 -5.23
CA ASP A 123 -9.44 -5.50 -3.81
C ASP A 123 -10.18 -6.51 -2.95
N TYR A 124 -9.79 -6.62 -1.68
CA TYR A 124 -10.40 -7.54 -0.72
C TYR A 124 -10.74 -6.85 0.59
N GLY A 125 -11.86 -7.28 1.18
CA GLY A 125 -12.29 -6.84 2.49
C GLY A 125 -11.51 -7.52 3.63
N PRO A 126 -12.01 -7.40 4.87
CA PRO A 126 -11.44 -8.09 6.02
C PRO A 126 -11.34 -9.61 5.78
N PRO A 127 -10.18 -10.24 5.99
CA PRO A 127 -9.95 -11.65 5.64
C PRO A 127 -10.93 -12.62 6.30
N GLU A 128 -11.39 -12.33 7.51
CA GLU A 128 -12.35 -13.15 8.26
C GLU A 128 -13.75 -13.21 7.62
N LYS A 129 -14.02 -12.37 6.62
CA LYS A 129 -15.29 -12.33 5.88
C LYS A 129 -15.19 -12.93 4.48
N LEU A 130 -14.03 -13.41 4.07
CA LEU A 130 -13.83 -13.99 2.74
C LEU A 130 -14.19 -15.48 2.73
N SER A 131 -15.03 -15.88 1.79
CA SER A 131 -15.28 -17.29 1.47
C SER A 131 -14.19 -17.85 0.55
N THR A 132 -14.04 -19.17 0.50
CA THR A 132 -13.07 -19.84 -0.39
C THR A 132 -13.25 -19.43 -1.86
N ALA A 133 -14.50 -19.36 -2.34
CA ALA A 133 -14.77 -18.94 -3.73
C ALA A 133 -14.31 -17.50 -4.02
N GLN A 134 -14.44 -16.59 -3.06
CA GLN A 134 -13.95 -15.22 -3.20
C GLN A 134 -12.43 -15.16 -3.20
N VAL A 135 -11.75 -16.05 -2.46
CA VAL A 135 -10.29 -16.16 -2.48
C VAL A 135 -9.81 -16.68 -3.84
N ASP A 136 -10.44 -17.72 -4.39
CA ASP A 136 -10.11 -18.25 -5.71
C ASP A 136 -10.31 -17.19 -6.81
N GLU A 137 -11.42 -16.45 -6.75
CA GLU A 137 -11.70 -15.34 -7.66
C GLU A 137 -10.66 -14.22 -7.54
N LEU A 138 -10.25 -13.88 -6.31
CA LEU A 138 -9.22 -12.88 -6.04
C LEU A 138 -7.86 -13.29 -6.64
N ILE A 139 -7.47 -14.54 -6.46
CA ILE A 139 -6.23 -15.11 -7.03
C ILE A 139 -6.29 -15.02 -8.55
N GLN A 140 -7.39 -15.46 -9.17
CA GLN A 140 -7.54 -15.44 -10.62
C GLN A 140 -7.48 -14.02 -11.18
N LYS A 141 -8.23 -13.07 -10.61
CA LYS A 141 -8.19 -11.65 -11.01
C LYS A 141 -6.79 -11.04 -10.85
N SER A 142 -6.07 -11.41 -9.79
CA SER A 142 -4.73 -10.92 -9.55
C SER A 142 -3.74 -11.44 -10.60
N ARG A 143 -3.86 -12.71 -11.00
CA ARG A 143 -3.04 -13.30 -12.09
C ARG A 143 -3.38 -12.68 -13.44
N ASP A 144 -4.65 -12.64 -13.81
CA ASP A 144 -5.11 -12.12 -15.10
C ASP A 144 -4.83 -10.62 -15.26
N GLY A 145 -4.95 -9.87 -14.16
CA GLY A 145 -4.59 -8.47 -14.10
C GLY A 145 -3.08 -8.21 -14.07
N GLY A 146 -2.24 -9.24 -13.98
CA GLY A 146 -0.78 -9.10 -13.91
C GLY A 146 -0.33 -8.27 -12.71
N ALA A 147 -1.00 -8.42 -11.56
CA ALA A 147 -0.61 -7.74 -10.34
C ALA A 147 0.83 -8.10 -9.96
N ILE A 148 1.60 -7.13 -9.46
CA ILE A 148 2.98 -7.34 -8.99
C ILE A 148 3.11 -7.16 -7.47
N LEU A 149 2.16 -6.45 -6.84
CA LEU A 149 2.12 -6.19 -5.41
C LEU A 149 0.84 -6.71 -4.77
N VAL A 150 0.94 -7.20 -3.52
CA VAL A 150 -0.18 -7.42 -2.59
C VAL A 150 -0.05 -6.43 -1.45
N ILE A 151 -1.12 -5.66 -1.17
CA ILE A 151 -1.06 -4.54 -0.22
C ILE A 151 -2.08 -4.72 0.91
N ASP A 152 -1.61 -4.91 2.14
CA ASP A 152 -2.45 -5.00 3.33
C ASP A 152 -2.62 -3.67 4.07
N ASN A 153 -3.70 -3.61 4.86
CA ASN A 153 -3.91 -2.59 5.88
C ASN A 153 -3.50 -3.14 7.24
N LEU A 154 -2.51 -2.53 7.88
CA LEU A 154 -1.93 -2.98 9.16
C LEU A 154 -3.01 -3.25 10.23
N GLN A 155 -4.01 -2.37 10.35
CA GLN A 155 -5.06 -2.47 11.37
C GLN A 155 -6.02 -3.65 11.16
N SER A 156 -6.01 -4.25 9.97
CA SER A 156 -6.84 -5.40 9.61
C SER A 156 -6.06 -6.70 9.56
N GLY A 157 -4.76 -6.67 9.89
CA GLY A 157 -3.86 -7.82 9.86
C GLY A 157 -3.21 -8.07 8.50
N THR A 158 -2.08 -8.80 8.52
CA THR A 158 -1.18 -8.98 7.36
C THR A 158 -1.09 -10.41 6.85
N ARG A 159 -1.56 -11.39 7.65
CA ARG A 159 -1.38 -12.82 7.35
C ARG A 159 -2.01 -13.25 6.03
N PHE A 160 -3.14 -12.64 5.65
CA PHE A 160 -3.82 -12.99 4.42
C PHE A 160 -3.07 -12.47 3.19
N GLY A 161 -2.54 -11.25 3.21
CA GLY A 161 -1.69 -10.77 2.12
C GLY A 161 -0.34 -11.48 2.05
N GLU A 162 0.23 -11.92 3.18
CA GLU A 162 1.40 -12.83 3.22
C GLU A 162 1.11 -14.15 2.48
N TYR A 163 -0.04 -14.77 2.76
CA TYR A 163 -0.49 -15.96 2.03
C TYR A 163 -0.68 -15.68 0.54
N LEU A 164 -1.41 -14.63 0.19
CA LEU A 164 -1.74 -14.30 -1.20
C LEU A 164 -0.49 -13.97 -2.01
N SER A 165 0.45 -13.21 -1.43
CA SER A 165 1.72 -12.88 -2.07
C SER A 165 2.59 -14.11 -2.29
N SER A 166 2.66 -15.04 -1.33
CA SER A 166 3.37 -16.31 -1.49
C SER A 166 2.74 -17.20 -2.57
N GLU A 167 1.41 -17.27 -2.64
CA GLU A 167 0.67 -18.07 -3.62
C GLU A 167 0.84 -17.52 -5.06
N LEU A 168 0.91 -16.21 -5.19
CA LEU A 168 1.00 -15.52 -6.48
C LEU A 168 2.43 -15.18 -6.90
N GLY A 169 3.42 -15.28 -6.00
CA GLY A 169 4.80 -14.86 -6.23
C GLY A 169 4.96 -13.33 -6.32
N LEU A 170 4.15 -12.58 -5.56
CA LEU A 170 4.11 -11.11 -5.59
C LEU A 170 4.88 -10.50 -4.43
N VAL A 171 5.22 -9.22 -4.53
CA VAL A 171 5.83 -8.48 -3.41
C VAL A 171 4.73 -8.06 -2.43
N HIS A 172 4.91 -8.38 -1.15
CA HIS A 172 3.98 -7.99 -0.09
C HIS A 172 4.34 -6.62 0.50
N VAL A 173 3.34 -5.77 0.66
CA VAL A 173 3.47 -4.42 1.23
C VAL A 173 2.40 -4.23 2.30
N VAL A 174 2.76 -3.59 3.41
CA VAL A 174 1.82 -3.29 4.50
C VAL A 174 1.76 -1.78 4.70
N LEU A 175 0.57 -1.21 4.54
CA LEU A 175 0.30 0.22 4.76
C LEU A 175 -0.45 0.43 6.08
N THR A 176 -0.42 1.65 6.60
CA THR A 176 -1.18 2.06 7.78
C THR A 176 -2.13 3.20 7.45
N ASN A 177 -3.34 3.19 8.01
CA ASN A 177 -4.29 4.30 7.88
C ASN A 177 -4.17 5.35 9.00
N PHE A 178 -3.32 5.12 10.00
CA PHE A 178 -3.28 5.92 11.22
C PHE A 178 -1.85 6.32 11.61
N PRO A 179 -1.67 7.53 12.19
CA PRO A 179 -0.43 7.88 12.85
C PRO A 179 -0.23 7.04 14.12
N TYR A 180 0.96 7.13 14.70
CA TYR A 180 1.40 6.46 15.93
C TYR A 180 1.43 4.93 15.85
N THR A 181 1.40 4.36 14.65
CA THR A 181 1.75 2.93 14.46
C THR A 181 3.25 2.70 14.53
N GLU A 182 4.04 3.75 14.37
CA GLU A 182 5.50 3.79 14.55
C GLU A 182 5.82 5.06 15.39
N PRO A 183 6.86 5.07 16.25
CA PRO A 183 7.17 6.18 17.14
C PRO A 183 7.32 7.55 16.45
N GLU A 184 7.89 7.56 15.25
CA GLU A 184 8.16 8.72 14.42
C GLU A 184 6.94 9.17 13.57
N LEU A 185 5.93 8.31 13.43
CA LEU A 185 4.82 8.51 12.50
C LEU A 185 3.70 9.33 13.14
N VAL A 186 3.99 10.58 13.50
CA VAL A 186 3.15 11.34 14.45
C VAL A 186 1.99 12.12 13.82
N ASN A 187 1.84 12.12 12.49
CA ASN A 187 0.76 12.82 11.80
C ASN A 187 0.39 12.16 10.46
N CYS A 188 -0.72 12.61 9.86
CA CYS A 188 -1.26 12.01 8.63
C CYS A 188 -0.42 12.25 7.38
N THR A 189 0.31 13.37 7.24
CA THR A 189 1.18 13.59 6.07
C THR A 189 2.39 12.66 6.12
N MET A 190 2.95 12.41 7.30
CA MET A 190 4.00 11.41 7.50
C MET A 190 3.49 9.99 7.19
N VAL A 191 2.23 9.66 7.53
CA VAL A 191 1.58 8.41 7.12
C VAL A 191 1.56 8.28 5.59
N MET A 192 1.19 9.34 4.87
CA MET A 192 1.18 9.34 3.40
C MET A 192 2.59 9.12 2.84
N GLU A 193 3.60 9.83 3.34
CA GLU A 193 5.00 9.70 2.92
C GLU A 193 5.52 8.28 3.14
N ARG A 194 5.32 7.74 4.35
CA ARG A 194 5.74 6.38 4.72
C ARG A 194 5.07 5.33 3.84
N ASN A 195 3.76 5.46 3.60
CA ASN A 195 3.02 4.52 2.77
C ASN A 195 3.44 4.60 1.30
N ALA A 196 3.63 5.80 0.75
CA ALA A 196 4.10 5.99 -0.62
C ALA A 196 5.51 5.39 -0.80
N LYS A 197 6.42 5.68 0.13
CA LYS A 197 7.77 5.11 0.13
C LYS A 197 7.75 3.59 0.14
N ALA A 198 6.93 2.96 0.97
CA ALA A 198 6.80 1.50 1.01
C ALA A 198 6.35 0.92 -0.34
N LEU A 199 5.42 1.59 -1.03
CA LEU A 199 4.99 1.18 -2.38
C LEU A 199 6.10 1.37 -3.41
N PHE A 200 6.78 2.52 -3.40
CA PHE A 200 7.83 2.84 -4.37
C PHE A 200 9.03 1.90 -4.23
N ASP A 201 9.46 1.62 -3.00
CA ASP A 201 10.52 0.65 -2.70
C ASP A 201 10.14 -0.76 -3.16
N ALA A 202 8.86 -1.14 -3.01
CA ALA A 202 8.37 -2.44 -3.47
C ALA A 202 8.38 -2.56 -5.00
N VAL A 203 7.98 -1.51 -5.72
CA VAL A 203 8.08 -1.45 -7.20
C VAL A 203 9.53 -1.56 -7.65
N SER A 204 10.43 -0.82 -7.00
CA SER A 204 11.86 -0.88 -7.27
C SER A 204 12.43 -2.29 -7.05
N THR A 205 12.07 -2.92 -5.93
CA THR A 205 12.46 -4.29 -5.60
C THR A 205 12.00 -5.29 -6.67
N TYR A 206 10.74 -5.19 -7.11
CA TYR A 206 10.21 -6.05 -8.17
C TYR A 206 10.96 -5.84 -9.50
N LYS A 207 11.17 -4.59 -9.94
CA LYS A 207 11.87 -4.27 -11.20
C LYS A 207 13.30 -4.82 -11.19
N HIS A 208 14.04 -4.68 -10.09
CA HIS A 208 15.39 -5.22 -9.95
C HIS A 208 15.41 -6.76 -9.97
N GLY A 209 14.48 -7.40 -9.25
CA GLY A 209 14.35 -8.87 -9.27
C GLY A 209 14.06 -9.40 -10.67
N ALA A 210 13.12 -8.78 -11.39
CA ALA A 210 12.78 -9.16 -12.76
C ALA A 210 13.97 -8.98 -13.73
N ALA A 211 14.73 -7.90 -13.58
CA ALA A 211 15.94 -7.67 -14.38
C ALA A 211 17.02 -8.72 -14.11
N ALA A 212 17.24 -9.11 -12.86
CA ALA A 212 18.20 -10.15 -12.48
C ALA A 212 17.83 -11.50 -13.11
N VAL A 213 16.57 -11.92 -13.00
CA VAL A 213 16.07 -13.17 -13.60
C VAL A 213 16.25 -13.17 -15.13
N LYS A 214 15.95 -12.03 -15.78
CA LYS A 214 16.15 -11.89 -17.23
C LYS A 214 17.63 -12.04 -17.60
N LEU A 215 18.52 -11.38 -16.88
CA LEU A 215 19.96 -11.43 -17.13
C LEU A 215 20.54 -12.85 -16.91
N GLU A 216 20.07 -13.56 -15.88
CA GLU A 216 20.44 -14.96 -15.64
C GLU A 216 19.99 -15.88 -16.78
N SER A 217 18.78 -15.67 -17.31
CA SER A 217 18.26 -16.41 -18.46
C SER A 217 19.09 -16.17 -19.72
N GLU A 218 19.39 -14.91 -20.04
CA GLU A 218 20.23 -14.54 -21.20
C GLU A 218 21.65 -15.13 -21.04
N LEU A 219 22.24 -15.05 -19.84
CA LEU A 219 23.55 -15.61 -19.56
C LEU A 219 23.58 -17.14 -19.74
N SER A 220 22.53 -17.83 -19.29
CA SER A 220 22.39 -19.28 -19.45
C SER A 220 22.30 -19.69 -20.93
N LEU A 221 21.53 -18.94 -21.73
CA LEU A 221 21.44 -19.12 -23.18
C LEU A 221 22.83 -18.96 -23.84
N TRP A 222 23.55 -17.87 -23.54
CA TRP A 222 24.87 -17.60 -24.11
C TRP A 222 25.91 -18.65 -23.73
N LYS A 223 25.89 -19.14 -22.49
CA LYS A 223 26.74 -20.26 -22.06
C LYS A 223 26.45 -21.52 -22.88
N THR A 224 25.18 -21.84 -23.08
CA THR A 224 24.74 -23.01 -23.85
C THR A 224 25.19 -22.93 -25.31
N ILE A 225 24.99 -21.77 -25.96
CA ILE A 225 25.45 -21.52 -27.33
C ILE A 225 26.96 -21.63 -27.42
N SER A 226 27.70 -21.05 -26.47
CA SER A 226 29.16 -21.09 -26.44
C SER A 226 29.67 -22.52 -26.33
N PHE A 227 29.09 -23.34 -25.44
CA PHE A 227 29.46 -24.75 -25.31
C PHE A 227 29.15 -25.54 -26.59
N ALA A 228 28.01 -25.29 -27.24
CA ALA A 228 27.65 -25.93 -28.50
C ALA A 228 28.64 -25.57 -29.62
N LEU A 229 29.02 -24.30 -29.76
CA LEU A 229 30.00 -23.84 -30.75
C LEU A 229 31.38 -24.45 -30.51
N VAL A 230 31.83 -24.52 -29.25
CA VAL A 230 33.08 -25.19 -28.90
C VAL A 230 33.03 -26.67 -29.28
N ALA A 231 31.93 -27.38 -29.01
CA ALA A 231 31.77 -28.77 -29.39
C ALA A 231 31.81 -28.96 -30.91
N ILE A 232 31.12 -28.11 -31.68
CA ILE A 232 31.14 -28.14 -33.14
C ILE A 232 32.57 -27.92 -33.67
N ALA A 233 33.26 -26.88 -33.18
CA ALA A 233 34.63 -26.58 -33.59
C ALA A 233 35.60 -27.72 -33.28
N LEU A 234 35.42 -28.42 -32.15
CA LEU A 234 36.20 -29.62 -31.84
C LEU A 234 35.92 -30.76 -32.83
N ILE A 235 34.64 -31.03 -33.13
CA ILE A 235 34.24 -32.07 -34.10
C ILE A 235 34.82 -31.77 -35.48
N GLU A 236 34.69 -30.53 -35.95
CA GLU A 236 35.24 -30.07 -37.24
C GLU A 236 36.76 -30.18 -37.25
N GLY A 237 37.43 -29.74 -36.18
CA GLY A 237 38.88 -29.87 -36.01
C GLY A 237 39.34 -31.34 -36.08
N PHE A 238 38.63 -32.25 -35.42
CA PHE A 238 38.91 -33.69 -35.50
C PHE A 238 38.67 -34.26 -36.90
N ALA A 239 37.59 -33.87 -37.57
CA ALA A 239 37.27 -34.32 -38.93
C ALA A 239 38.34 -33.86 -39.94
N ILE A 240 38.76 -32.59 -39.85
CA ILE A 240 39.83 -32.03 -40.68
C ILE A 240 41.15 -32.76 -40.41
N ALA A 241 41.53 -32.95 -39.15
CA ALA A 241 42.75 -33.68 -38.80
C ALA A 241 42.73 -35.14 -39.30
N PHE A 242 41.59 -35.82 -39.21
CA PHE A 242 41.40 -37.16 -39.73
C PHE A 242 41.52 -37.22 -41.25
N LEU A 243 40.83 -36.31 -41.96
CA LEU A 243 40.91 -36.20 -43.43
C LEU A 243 42.33 -35.88 -43.89
N TRP A 244 43.02 -34.95 -43.22
CA TRP A 244 44.40 -34.59 -43.52
C TRP A 244 45.34 -35.79 -43.34
N ARG A 245 45.15 -36.60 -42.30
CA ARG A 245 45.93 -37.83 -42.08
C ARG A 245 45.62 -38.94 -43.09
N LYS A 246 44.40 -38.98 -43.63
CA LYS A 246 43.97 -40.00 -44.60
C LYS A 246 44.32 -39.63 -46.05
N LEU A 247 44.27 -38.34 -46.39
CA LEU A 247 44.59 -37.79 -47.72
C LEU A 247 46.06 -37.36 -47.84
N GLY A 248 46.75 -37.15 -46.72
CA GLY A 248 48.20 -36.96 -46.65
C GLY A 248 48.97 -38.27 -46.82
N LYS A 249 48.88 -38.83 -48.04
CA LYS A 249 49.87 -39.70 -48.66
C LYS A 249 50.14 -39.19 -50.05
#